data_AF-A0A3M1G4E3-F1
#
_entry.id   AF-A0A3M1G4E3-F1
#
_cell.length_a   1.000
_cell.length_b   1.000
_cell.length_c   1.000
_cell.angle_alpha   90.00
_cell.angle_beta   90.00
_cell.angle_gamma   90.00
#
_symmetry.space_group_name_H-M   'P 1'
#
loop_
_entity.id
_entity.type
_entity.pdbx_description
1 polymer ?
#
loop_
_entity_poly.entity_id
_entity_poly.type
_entity_poly.pdbx_seq_one_letter_code
_entity_poly.pdbx_strand_id
1 'polypeptide(L)'
;MLRGGNLHYQMGQRSGAVGCGGLGAIHAMVQRLGLVRRIDERLHLLKVHLPYHESDHVLNIAYNILAGGMRLEDIELRRQDENFLNGLGAERIPDPTTAGDFTRRFEPEDIRQLQECFNAARQRVWAQQPEGFLAEAYLDVDGTLAGTHGECKEGMALSYKGI
;
A
#
# COMPACT_ATOMS: atom_id res chain seq x y z
N MET A 1 43.05 8.54 -9.64
CA MET A 1 43.39 7.69 -8.46
C MET A 1 42.86 8.37 -7.21
N LEU A 2 41.94 7.73 -6.49
CA LEU A 2 41.44 8.24 -5.21
C LEU A 2 42.50 7.98 -4.13
N ARG A 3 42.96 9.04 -3.45
CA ARG A 3 43.90 8.95 -2.32
C ARG A 3 43.12 9.10 -1.01
N GLY A 4 43.09 8.07 -0.18
CA GLY A 4 42.47 8.10 1.14
C GLY A 4 43.38 8.77 2.17
N GLY A 5 42.89 9.82 2.82
CA GLY A 5 43.50 10.41 4.03
C GLY A 5 43.01 9.74 5.31
N ASN A 6 43.49 10.21 6.47
CA ASN A 6 43.13 9.70 7.80
C ASN A 6 41.62 9.89 8.11
N LEU A 7 40.83 8.88 7.73
CA LEU A 7 39.40 8.80 8.00
C LEU A 7 39.18 8.37 9.46
N HIS A 8 38.72 9.29 10.29
CA HIS A 8 38.18 8.97 11.61
C HIS A 8 36.72 8.55 11.47
N TYR A 9 36.41 7.30 11.83
CA TYR A 9 35.04 6.79 11.92
C TYR A 9 34.56 6.85 13.36
N GLN A 10 33.44 7.53 13.57
CA GLN A 10 32.72 7.53 14.85
C GLN A 10 31.33 6.94 14.57
N MET A 11 31.03 5.76 15.12
CA MET A 11 29.69 5.17 15.06
C MET A 11 28.85 5.67 16.24
N GLY A 12 28.08 6.72 16.03
CA GLY A 12 26.90 7.00 16.87
C GLY A 12 25.77 6.03 16.54
N GLN A 13 24.75 5.90 17.40
CA GLN A 13 23.52 5.19 17.04
C GLN A 13 22.99 5.77 15.72
N ARG A 14 23.01 4.95 14.67
CA ARG A 14 22.60 5.33 13.33
C ARG A 14 21.14 5.76 13.40
N SER A 15 20.87 7.05 13.26
CA SER A 15 19.53 7.50 12.91
C SER A 15 19.25 6.97 11.50
N GLY A 16 18.59 5.82 11.42
CA GLY A 16 18.23 5.18 10.16
C GLY A 16 17.29 6.09 9.38
N ALA A 17 17.77 6.69 8.31
CA ALA A 17 16.92 7.45 7.40
C ALA A 17 16.35 6.49 6.35
N VAL A 18 15.04 6.59 6.13
CA VAL A 18 14.34 5.94 5.01
C VAL A 18 13.81 7.04 4.11
N GLY A 19 13.87 6.85 2.79
CA GLY A 19 13.27 7.77 1.83
C GLY A 19 11.76 7.99 2.00
N CYS A 20 11.10 7.13 2.78
CA CYS A 20 9.68 7.19 3.12
C CYS A 20 9.42 7.24 4.64
N GLY A 21 10.07 8.15 5.37
CA GLY A 21 9.91 8.27 6.84
C GLY A 21 8.47 8.42 7.36
N GLY A 22 7.52 8.85 6.53
CA GLY A 22 6.09 8.91 6.89
C GLY A 22 5.42 7.55 7.06
N LEU A 23 6.04 6.46 6.59
CA LEU A 23 5.45 5.12 6.59
C LEU A 23 5.16 4.60 8.01
N GLY A 24 6.03 4.89 8.97
CA GLY A 24 5.79 4.51 10.38
C GLY A 24 4.57 5.22 10.97
N ALA A 25 4.36 6.50 10.63
CA ALA A 25 3.18 7.25 11.05
C ALA A 25 1.90 6.71 10.39
N ILE A 26 1.97 6.34 9.11
CA ILE A 26 0.86 5.69 8.39
C ILE A 26 0.55 4.33 9.02
N HIS A 27 1.55 3.51 9.32
CA HIS A 27 1.37 2.22 9.98
C HIS A 27 0.71 2.38 11.35
N ALA A 28 1.19 3.32 12.17
CA ALA A 28 0.59 3.62 13.47
C ALA A 28 -0.87 4.10 13.33
N MET A 29 -1.18 4.93 12.33
CA MET A 29 -2.55 5.34 12.05
C MET A 29 -3.44 4.16 11.68
N VAL A 30 -2.99 3.28 10.78
CA VAL A 30 -3.70 2.08 10.35
C VAL A 30 -4.00 1.14 11.52
N GLN A 31 -3.03 0.95 12.43
CA GLN A 31 -3.21 0.20 13.67
C GLN A 31 -4.26 0.84 14.58
N ARG A 32 -4.18 2.17 14.82
CA ARG A 32 -5.14 2.90 15.67
C ARG A 32 -6.55 2.92 15.10
N LEU A 33 -6.69 2.95 13.77
CA LEU A 33 -7.97 2.80 13.09
C LEU A 33 -8.49 1.37 13.14
N GLY A 34 -7.72 0.41 13.67
CA GLY A 34 -8.08 -0.99 13.80
C GLY A 34 -8.32 -1.69 12.46
N LEU A 35 -7.72 -1.17 11.39
CA LEU A 35 -7.86 -1.73 10.04
C LEU A 35 -7.14 -3.08 9.93
N VAL A 36 -5.95 -3.22 10.54
CA VAL A 36 -5.16 -4.46 10.57
C VAL A 36 -6.01 -5.62 11.10
N ARG A 37 -6.46 -5.49 12.35
CA ARG A 37 -7.35 -6.44 13.01
C ARG A 37 -8.60 -6.76 12.18
N ARG A 38 -9.20 -5.74 11.55
CA ARG A 38 -10.44 -5.94 10.79
C ARG A 38 -10.21 -6.73 9.51
N ILE A 39 -9.08 -6.53 8.83
CA ILE A 39 -8.71 -7.35 7.68
C ILE A 39 -8.54 -8.80 8.14
N ASP A 40 -7.80 -9.04 9.21
CA ASP A 40 -7.54 -10.41 9.68
C ASP A 40 -8.80 -11.12 10.20
N GLU A 41 -9.78 -10.37 10.74
CA GLU A 41 -11.08 -10.90 11.19
C GLU A 41 -12.07 -11.18 10.06
N ARG A 42 -11.89 -10.60 8.86
CA ARG A 42 -12.90 -10.60 7.79
C ARG A 42 -12.42 -11.21 6.49
N LEU A 43 -11.13 -11.13 6.21
CA LEU A 43 -10.53 -11.64 5.00
C LEU A 43 -9.78 -12.93 5.34
N HIS A 44 -10.16 -14.04 4.69
CA HIS A 44 -9.61 -15.37 4.99
C HIS A 44 -9.16 -16.06 3.70
N LEU A 45 -8.07 -15.55 3.12
CA LEU A 45 -7.49 -16.05 1.88
C LEU A 45 -6.42 -17.12 2.13
N LEU A 46 -5.81 -17.09 3.31
CA LEU A 46 -4.79 -18.02 3.71
C LEU A 46 -5.42 -19.18 4.48
N LYS A 47 -5.07 -20.41 4.09
CA LYS A 47 -5.48 -21.61 4.84
C LYS A 47 -4.72 -21.74 6.17
N VAL A 48 -3.52 -21.19 6.21
CA VAL A 48 -2.61 -21.23 7.36
C VAL A 48 -1.91 -19.88 7.42
N HIS A 49 -1.94 -19.26 8.60
CA HIS A 49 -1.25 -18.00 8.89
C HIS A 49 0.14 -18.31 9.44
N LEU A 50 1.11 -18.52 8.54
CA LEU A 50 2.50 -18.75 8.95
C LEU A 50 3.48 -18.20 7.90
N PRO A 51 4.27 -17.17 8.20
CA PRO A 51 4.23 -16.29 9.37
C PRO A 51 3.30 -15.07 9.21
N TYR A 52 2.60 -14.95 8.07
CA TYR A 52 1.87 -13.73 7.72
C TYR A 52 0.36 -13.92 7.83
N HIS A 53 -0.33 -12.85 8.17
CA HIS A 53 -1.77 -12.68 8.05
C HIS A 53 -2.13 -11.93 6.77
N GLU A 54 -3.42 -11.91 6.43
CA GLU A 54 -3.95 -11.19 5.27
C GLU A 54 -3.60 -9.70 5.33
N SER A 55 -3.67 -9.08 6.51
CA SER A 55 -3.32 -7.68 6.69
C SER A 55 -1.85 -7.39 6.34
N ASP A 56 -0.91 -8.28 6.68
CA ASP A 56 0.50 -8.12 6.34
C ASP A 56 0.70 -8.05 4.83
N HIS A 57 0.01 -8.90 4.07
CA HIS A 57 0.08 -8.88 2.61
C HIS A 57 -0.54 -7.61 2.01
N VAL A 58 -1.75 -7.24 2.47
CA VAL A 58 -2.44 -6.03 1.99
C VAL A 58 -1.61 -4.78 2.27
N LEU A 59 -1.08 -4.66 3.49
CA LEU A 59 -0.29 -3.51 3.89
C LEU A 59 1.08 -3.48 3.21
N ASN A 60 1.74 -4.62 3.03
CA ASN A 60 3.01 -4.68 2.30
C ASN A 60 2.87 -4.14 0.86
N ILE A 61 1.81 -4.52 0.16
CA ILE A 61 1.54 -4.02 -1.20
C ILE A 61 1.26 -2.51 -1.17
N ALA A 62 0.44 -2.03 -0.24
CA ALA A 62 0.14 -0.60 -0.11
C ALA A 62 1.39 0.23 0.26
N TYR A 63 2.21 -0.28 1.18
CA TYR A 63 3.45 0.37 1.61
C TYR A 63 4.52 0.37 0.53
N ASN A 64 4.56 -0.65 -0.33
CA ASN A 64 5.41 -0.63 -1.51
C ASN A 64 5.08 0.58 -2.41
N ILE A 65 3.79 0.82 -2.69
CA ILE A 65 3.34 1.97 -3.48
C ILE A 65 3.67 3.29 -2.78
N LEU A 66 3.39 3.41 -1.48
CA LEU A 66 3.69 4.61 -0.70
C LEU A 66 5.20 4.91 -0.62
N ALA A 67 6.04 3.89 -0.71
CA ALA A 67 7.49 4.01 -0.81
C ALA A 67 7.99 4.23 -2.25
N GLY A 68 7.11 4.53 -3.20
CA GLY A 68 7.43 4.83 -4.60
C GLY A 68 7.62 3.60 -5.48
N GLY A 69 7.27 2.41 -5.00
CA GLY A 69 7.24 1.19 -5.81
C GLY A 69 6.13 1.24 -6.86
N MET A 70 6.42 0.73 -8.04
CA MET A 70 5.51 0.70 -9.18
C MET A 70 5.09 -0.73 -9.54
N ARG A 71 5.83 -1.74 -9.06
CA ARG A 71 5.61 -3.17 -9.33
C ARG A 71 5.80 -4.01 -8.08
N LEU A 72 5.34 -5.25 -8.11
CA LEU A 72 5.51 -6.17 -6.97
C LEU A 72 6.98 -6.53 -6.74
N GLU A 73 7.80 -6.56 -7.79
CA GLU A 73 9.23 -6.82 -7.70
C GLU A 73 9.97 -5.77 -6.86
N ASP A 74 9.46 -4.54 -6.80
CA ASP A 74 10.04 -3.45 -5.99
C ASP A 74 9.97 -3.73 -4.48
N ILE A 75 9.13 -4.69 -4.05
CA ILE A 75 9.09 -5.18 -2.66
C ILE A 75 10.46 -5.76 -2.26
N GLU A 76 11.24 -6.30 -3.20
CA GLU A 76 12.58 -6.82 -2.89
C GLU A 76 13.52 -5.72 -2.37
N LEU A 77 13.40 -4.50 -2.90
CA LEU A 77 14.15 -3.35 -2.41
C LEU A 77 13.76 -3.00 -0.97
N ARG A 78 12.51 -3.23 -0.57
CA ARG A 78 12.01 -3.00 0.79
C ARG A 78 12.45 -4.10 1.76
N ARG A 79 12.49 -5.35 1.29
CA ARG A 79 12.94 -6.50 2.08
C ARG A 79 14.40 -6.40 2.51
N GLN A 80 15.22 -5.73 1.71
CA GLN A 80 16.65 -5.55 1.98
C GLN A 80 16.96 -4.25 2.75
N ASP A 81 15.95 -3.42 3.03
CA ASP A 81 16.10 -2.15 3.74
C ASP A 81 15.78 -2.32 5.24
N GLU A 82 16.83 -2.44 6.05
CA GLU A 82 16.74 -2.58 7.51
C GLU A 82 15.99 -1.40 8.16
N ASN A 83 16.18 -0.17 7.67
CA ASN A 83 15.53 1.00 8.24
C ASN A 83 14.03 1.01 7.92
N PHE A 84 13.65 0.53 6.73
CA PHE A 84 12.24 0.35 6.35
C PHE A 84 11.56 -0.68 7.26
N LEU A 85 12.22 -1.84 7.45
CA LEU A 85 11.74 -2.92 8.32
C LEU A 85 11.60 -2.45 9.78
N ASN A 86 12.61 -1.74 10.30
CA ASN A 86 12.57 -1.13 11.63
C ASN A 86 11.43 -0.12 11.77
N GLY A 87 11.18 0.69 10.74
CA GLY A 87 10.06 1.66 10.72
C GLY A 87 8.68 1.01 10.77
N LEU A 88 8.57 -0.25 10.32
CA LEU A 88 7.36 -1.07 10.42
C LEU A 88 7.34 -1.96 11.67
N GLY A 89 8.44 -2.05 12.42
CA GLY A 89 8.61 -3.02 13.50
C GLY A 89 8.55 -4.47 13.01
N ALA A 90 8.92 -4.72 11.75
CA ALA A 90 8.82 -6.03 11.12
C ALA A 90 10.20 -6.66 10.97
N GLU A 91 10.33 -7.95 11.29
CA GLU A 91 11.57 -8.70 11.01
C GLU A 91 11.70 -9.07 9.52
N ARG A 92 10.56 -9.27 8.85
CA ARG A 92 10.44 -9.68 7.46
C ARG A 92 9.07 -9.29 6.90
N ILE A 93 9.01 -9.09 5.59
CA ILE A 93 7.78 -8.84 4.84
C ILE A 93 7.64 -9.84 3.68
N PRO A 94 6.42 -10.13 3.19
CA PRO A 94 6.21 -11.03 2.05
C PRO A 94 7.07 -10.64 0.84
N ASP A 95 7.69 -11.61 0.15
CA ASP A 95 8.44 -11.34 -1.10
C ASP A 95 7.50 -11.07 -2.26
N PRO A 96 8.02 -10.53 -3.38
CA PRO A 96 7.25 -10.32 -4.60
C PRO A 96 6.44 -11.54 -5.04
N THR A 97 7.03 -12.74 -5.00
CA THR A 97 6.36 -13.98 -5.42
C THR A 97 5.21 -14.33 -4.48
N THR A 98 5.43 -14.25 -3.17
CA THR A 98 4.41 -14.49 -2.16
C THR A 98 3.28 -13.44 -2.25
N ALA A 99 3.60 -12.18 -2.50
CA ALA A 99 2.60 -11.13 -2.74
C ALA A 99 1.80 -11.42 -4.02
N GLY A 100 2.45 -11.88 -5.09
CA GLY A 100 1.78 -12.35 -6.31
C GLY A 100 0.82 -13.50 -6.03
N ASP A 101 1.27 -14.54 -5.33
CA ASP A 101 0.44 -15.68 -4.94
C ASP A 101 -0.75 -15.28 -4.07
N PHE A 102 -0.57 -14.30 -3.18
CA PHE A 102 -1.66 -13.74 -2.38
C PHE A 102 -2.73 -13.07 -3.26
N THR A 103 -2.34 -12.25 -4.23
CA THR A 103 -3.29 -11.56 -5.13
C THR A 103 -4.13 -12.52 -5.98
N ARG A 104 -3.56 -13.67 -6.37
CA ARG A 104 -4.28 -14.67 -7.18
C ARG A 104 -5.35 -15.45 -6.42
N ARG A 105 -5.44 -15.29 -5.09
CA ARG A 105 -6.42 -15.97 -4.25
C ARG A 105 -7.75 -15.23 -4.12
N PHE A 106 -7.80 -13.97 -4.53
CA PHE A 106 -9.01 -13.16 -4.39
C PHE A 106 -10.10 -13.61 -5.36
N GLU A 107 -11.29 -13.82 -4.81
CA GLU A 107 -12.53 -13.83 -5.57
C GLU A 107 -13.23 -12.45 -5.46
N PRO A 108 -14.20 -12.13 -6.33
CA PRO A 108 -14.90 -10.85 -6.30
C PRO A 108 -15.50 -10.49 -4.93
N GLU A 109 -15.98 -11.49 -4.19
CA GLU A 109 -16.54 -11.30 -2.86
C GLU A 109 -15.47 -10.94 -1.82
N ASP A 110 -14.25 -11.45 -1.95
CA ASP A 110 -13.13 -11.10 -1.08
C ASP A 110 -12.70 -9.64 -1.30
N ILE A 111 -12.72 -9.19 -2.56
CA ILE A 111 -12.46 -7.78 -2.89
C ILE A 111 -13.50 -6.89 -2.22
N ARG A 112 -14.78 -7.27 -2.30
CA ARG A 112 -15.88 -6.54 -1.66
C ARG A 112 -15.72 -6.51 -0.14
N GLN A 113 -15.36 -7.64 0.48
CA GLN A 113 -15.10 -7.72 1.93
C GLN A 113 -13.92 -6.83 2.36
N LEU A 114 -12.85 -6.80 1.57
CA LEU A 114 -11.72 -5.92 1.83
C LEU A 114 -12.14 -4.44 1.71
N GLN A 115 -12.94 -4.07 0.70
CA GLN A 115 -13.52 -2.72 0.59
C GLN A 115 -14.36 -2.36 1.82
N GLU A 116 -15.18 -3.28 2.33
CA GLU A 116 -15.96 -3.07 3.55
C GLU A 116 -15.10 -2.91 4.81
N CYS A 117 -13.92 -3.54 4.85
CA CYS A 117 -12.93 -3.29 5.90
C CYS A 117 -12.44 -1.85 5.88
N PHE A 118 -12.10 -1.33 4.69
CA PHE A 118 -11.70 0.06 4.54
C PHE A 118 -12.85 1.04 4.83
N ASN A 119 -14.06 0.77 4.36
CA ASN A 119 -15.23 1.63 4.61
C ASN A 119 -15.50 1.78 6.10
N ALA A 120 -15.43 0.70 6.87
CA ALA A 120 -15.60 0.77 8.33
C ALA A 120 -14.44 1.50 9.03
N ALA A 121 -13.20 1.37 8.55
CA ALA A 121 -12.08 2.14 9.08
C ALA A 121 -12.25 3.65 8.79
N ARG A 122 -12.77 4.01 7.61
CA ARG A 122 -13.06 5.41 7.23
C ARG A 122 -14.10 6.06 8.14
N GLN A 123 -15.13 5.33 8.56
CA GLN A 123 -16.11 5.86 9.52
C GLN A 123 -15.45 6.32 10.83
N ARG A 124 -14.41 5.62 11.30
CA ARG A 124 -13.63 6.04 12.48
C ARG A 124 -12.84 7.33 12.22
N VAL A 125 -12.32 7.51 11.00
CA VAL A 125 -11.66 8.75 10.60
C VAL A 125 -12.66 9.90 10.57
N TRP A 126 -13.84 9.69 9.99
CA TRP A 126 -14.90 10.70 9.89
C TRP A 126 -15.44 11.12 11.26
N ALA A 127 -15.54 10.18 12.20
CA ALA A 127 -15.97 10.48 13.57
C ALA A 127 -14.99 11.39 14.34
N GLN A 128 -13.75 11.57 13.87
CA GLN A 128 -12.75 12.45 14.48
C GLN A 128 -12.72 13.85 13.86
N GLN A 129 -13.57 14.11 12.86
CA GLN A 129 -13.58 15.39 12.16
C GLN A 129 -14.34 16.45 12.97
N PRO A 130 -13.97 17.75 12.84
CA PRO A 130 -14.65 18.82 13.55
C PRO A 130 -16.11 18.97 13.10
N GLU A 131 -16.90 19.62 13.95
CA GLU A 131 -18.28 19.97 13.62
C GLU A 131 -18.33 20.78 12.31
N GLY A 132 -19.28 20.45 11.44
CA GLY A 132 -19.42 21.07 10.12
C GLY A 132 -18.54 20.47 9.01
N PHE A 133 -17.58 19.58 9.32
CA PHE A 133 -16.73 18.95 8.29
C PHE A 133 -17.53 18.15 7.26
N LEU A 134 -18.61 17.48 7.69
CA LEU A 134 -19.48 16.68 6.81
C LEU A 134 -20.71 17.45 6.30
N ALA A 135 -20.73 18.79 6.43
CA ALA A 135 -21.84 19.61 5.96
C ALA A 135 -21.90 19.72 4.42
N GLU A 136 -20.75 19.59 3.76
CA GLU A 136 -20.61 19.65 2.31
C GLU A 136 -19.68 18.53 1.83
N ALA A 137 -20.02 17.90 0.72
CA ALA A 137 -19.20 16.86 0.10
C ALA A 137 -18.87 17.26 -1.34
N TYR A 138 -17.58 17.28 -1.67
CA TYR A 138 -17.10 17.48 -3.03
C TYR A 138 -16.91 16.11 -3.69
N LEU A 139 -17.59 15.90 -4.81
CA LEU A 139 -17.44 14.70 -5.63
C LEU A 139 -16.69 15.10 -6.90
N ASP A 140 -15.43 14.68 -7.00
CA ASP A 140 -14.66 14.77 -8.23
C ASP A 140 -14.79 13.44 -9.00
N VAL A 141 -15.09 13.52 -10.29
CA VAL A 141 -15.33 12.35 -11.14
C VAL A 141 -14.34 12.39 -12.30
N ASP A 142 -13.25 11.62 -12.13
CA ASP A 142 -12.24 11.48 -13.16
C ASP A 142 -12.75 10.58 -14.31
N GLY A 143 -12.96 11.20 -15.48
CA GLY A 143 -13.23 10.48 -16.72
C GLY A 143 -11.93 9.98 -17.36
N THR A 144 -11.76 8.66 -17.46
CA THR A 144 -10.68 8.07 -18.27
C THR A 144 -11.18 7.78 -19.68
N LEU A 145 -10.54 8.37 -20.68
CA LEU A 145 -10.71 7.93 -22.07
C LEU A 145 -9.94 6.62 -22.26
N ALA A 146 -10.65 5.51 -22.38
CA ALA A 146 -10.07 4.21 -22.68
C ALA A 146 -10.15 3.95 -24.19
N GLY A 147 -9.00 3.60 -24.78
CA GLY A 147 -8.96 3.15 -26.17
C GLY A 147 -9.76 1.87 -26.35
N THR A 148 -10.40 1.73 -27.50
CA THR A 148 -11.22 0.56 -27.85
C THR A 148 -10.60 -0.15 -29.04
N HIS A 149 -10.61 -1.48 -29.01
CA HIS A 149 -10.11 -2.33 -30.09
C HIS A 149 -11.19 -2.70 -31.12
N GLY A 150 -12.40 -2.13 -31.01
CA GLY A 150 -13.49 -2.36 -31.97
C GLY A 150 -13.23 -1.64 -33.29
N GLU A 151 -13.13 -2.35 -34.39
CA GLU A 151 -12.81 -1.75 -35.71
C GLU A 151 -14.06 -1.32 -36.52
N CYS A 152 -15.25 -1.82 -36.16
CA CYS A 152 -16.46 -1.70 -36.99
C CYS A 152 -17.69 -1.09 -36.30
N LYS A 153 -17.54 -0.42 -35.15
CA LYS A 153 -18.68 0.22 -34.47
C LYS A 153 -18.84 1.67 -34.92
N GLU A 154 -20.00 1.98 -35.50
CA GLU A 154 -20.35 3.35 -35.91
C GLU A 154 -20.28 4.30 -34.70
N GLY A 155 -19.61 5.46 -34.88
CA GLY A 155 -19.35 6.43 -33.80
C GLY A 155 -17.99 6.31 -33.11
N MET A 156 -17.14 5.36 -33.50
CA MET A 156 -15.75 5.25 -33.02
C MET A 156 -14.79 6.18 -33.76
N ALA A 157 -14.90 7.49 -33.52
CA ALA A 157 -13.92 8.47 -33.97
C ALA A 157 -12.82 8.67 -32.91
N LEU A 158 -11.66 9.17 -33.35
CA LEU A 158 -10.55 9.54 -32.47
C LEU A 158 -11.02 10.55 -31.40
N SER A 159 -10.70 10.28 -30.15
CA SER A 159 -10.88 11.24 -29.06
C SER A 159 -9.94 12.44 -29.23
N TYR A 160 -10.16 13.51 -28.45
CA TYR A 160 -9.27 14.70 -28.45
C TYR A 160 -7.84 14.41 -27.99
N LYS A 161 -7.59 13.23 -27.40
CA LYS A 161 -6.24 12.73 -27.04
C LYS A 161 -5.62 11.86 -28.14
N GLY A 162 -6.28 11.69 -29.29
CA GLY A 162 -5.83 10.83 -30.39
C GLY A 162 -5.93 9.33 -30.08
N ILE A 163 -6.75 8.97 -29.09
CA ILE A 163 -7.05 7.58 -28.67
C ILE A 163 -8.42 7.18 -29.24
#